data_AF-A0A8H4U1X7-F1
#
_entry.id   AF-A0A8H4U1X7-F1
#
_cell.length_a   1.000
_cell.length_b   1.000
_cell.length_c   1.000
_cell.angle_alpha   90.00
_cell.angle_beta   90.00
_cell.angle_gamma   90.00
#
_symmetry.space_group_name_H-M   'P 1'
#
loop_
_entity.id
_entity.type
_entity.pdbx_description
1 polymer ?
#
loop_
_entity_poly.entity_id
_entity_poly.type
_entity_poly.pdbx_seq_one_letter_code
_entity_poly.pdbx_strand_id
1 'polypeptide(L)'
;MQDNDFTEIPIIDLSLSNDEALAKLRVALTDVGFLYVSNHGVPQSAIDDLVHVLPKLFALPDEAKKEIALENSPHFIGYSAAGTETTAGESDQREQVELATELPKAPEGSPLYDGLRGPNQWPSDLPQLRPIVERYIAELTNLGTRFLTLVAQALSLPHDTFFPYLSDQHRLKLVHYPASANSSQGVGPHKDSSGWWTFLLQASPDVGGLQVLNKSGAWIDVPAIPGTFVVNIGQAFEVVTNGVCKATTHRVLSSERERFSVPFFQGVRRDLTRREALESLASHFVKFGSGDESGEGRLIDAPFVTGKYDTWGETQFRTKIRSHRENGRKFYPEVTFTARSGNTYSYIYILPTSRNTTLLFLHGFPSTLNDWVHQIRHFSSEGYGVVAPDLLGYGESSKPTEVNEYRLKVMSNEVVELMGHLRLRSVVGIGHDFGATLLSRAAAYHPSRWESLIFLAVGPPKLGTPFDVDMINQMTKQVLGFELLGYIPWLADLSSQSVLEKNAEAVMSLLFCRDRKAWDEWFHPLGKMCDFVQSDRRVPIGEWYTQDLQEAHLEAFGSPDGYKGACRWYRMWKDNLFAPDEQGFEDFQSTQPVLLIVPSEPEQSMIQQQQMLASWAPNLQTAKLDTGHWNS
;
A
#
# COMPACT_ATOMS: atom_id res chain seq x y z
N MET A 1 -24.62 -27.50 5.04
CA MET A 1 -24.59 -27.48 6.51
C MET A 1 -25.08 -26.10 6.91
N GLN A 2 -25.98 -25.96 7.88
CA GLN A 2 -26.41 -24.64 8.36
C GLN A 2 -25.20 -23.98 9.03
N ASP A 3 -24.75 -22.86 8.46
CA ASP A 3 -23.66 -22.02 8.97
C ASP A 3 -24.05 -21.48 10.35
N ASN A 4 -23.43 -22.02 11.39
CA ASN A 4 -23.55 -21.51 12.75
C ASN A 4 -22.48 -20.43 12.94
N ASP A 5 -22.72 -19.25 12.37
CA ASP A 5 -21.87 -18.09 12.53
C ASP A 5 -22.27 -17.27 13.77
N PHE A 6 -21.37 -16.44 14.30
CA PHE A 6 -21.64 -15.73 15.54
C PHE A 6 -22.71 -14.63 15.35
N THR A 7 -23.60 -14.53 16.34
CA THR A 7 -24.67 -13.51 16.40
C THR A 7 -24.52 -12.58 17.60
N GLU A 8 -23.54 -12.84 18.48
CA GLU A 8 -23.20 -12.05 19.64
C GLU A 8 -21.70 -12.13 19.91
N ILE A 9 -21.15 -11.13 20.61
CA ILE A 9 -19.73 -11.08 20.96
C ILE A 9 -19.51 -11.78 22.31
N PRO A 10 -18.59 -12.77 22.39
CA PRO A 10 -18.37 -13.54 23.61
C PRO A 10 -17.76 -12.68 24.73
N ILE A 11 -18.14 -12.96 25.97
CA ILE A 11 -17.58 -12.31 27.18
C ILE A 11 -16.64 -13.29 27.89
N ILE A 12 -15.39 -12.87 28.10
CA ILE A 12 -14.35 -13.64 28.77
C ILE A 12 -14.01 -13.00 30.11
N ASP A 13 -14.22 -13.75 31.19
CA ASP A 13 -13.84 -13.35 32.56
C ASP A 13 -12.38 -13.68 32.82
N LEU A 14 -11.52 -12.66 32.93
CA LEU A 14 -10.08 -12.85 33.11
C LEU A 14 -9.68 -13.27 34.53
N SER A 15 -10.63 -13.34 35.47
CA SER A 15 -10.37 -13.94 36.80
C SER A 15 -10.37 -15.47 36.77
N LEU A 16 -10.90 -16.07 35.70
CA LEU A 16 -10.99 -17.51 35.52
C LEU A 16 -9.87 -17.99 34.57
N SER A 17 -9.06 -18.94 35.02
CA SER A 17 -7.96 -19.54 34.23
C SER A 17 -8.07 -21.07 34.12
N ASN A 18 -9.26 -21.62 34.36
CA ASN A 18 -9.52 -23.04 34.20
C ASN A 18 -9.65 -23.44 32.71
N ASP A 19 -9.64 -24.74 32.44
CA ASP A 19 -9.71 -25.28 31.08
C ASP A 19 -10.95 -24.81 30.30
N GLU A 20 -12.07 -24.60 30.99
CA GLU A 20 -13.31 -24.11 30.36
C GLU A 20 -13.16 -22.64 29.89
N ALA A 21 -12.56 -21.77 30.71
CA ALA A 21 -12.31 -20.38 30.35
C ALA A 21 -11.32 -20.28 29.17
N LEU A 22 -10.25 -21.10 29.18
CA LEU A 22 -9.30 -21.16 28.07
C LEU A 22 -9.94 -21.70 26.79
N ALA A 23 -10.86 -22.66 26.88
CA ALA A 23 -11.60 -23.16 25.74
C ALA A 23 -12.53 -22.09 25.14
N LYS A 24 -13.24 -21.33 25.98
CA LYS A 24 -14.07 -20.19 25.52
C LYS A 24 -13.23 -19.10 24.86
N LEU A 25 -12.07 -18.76 25.45
CA LEU A 25 -11.13 -17.82 24.85
C LEU A 25 -10.61 -18.33 23.50
N ARG A 26 -10.27 -19.61 23.39
CA ARG A 26 -9.86 -20.22 22.11
C ARG A 26 -10.92 -20.02 21.03
N VAL A 27 -12.19 -20.34 21.32
CA VAL A 27 -13.30 -20.16 20.37
C VAL A 27 -13.45 -18.68 19.98
N ALA A 28 -13.39 -17.76 20.95
CA ALA A 28 -13.46 -16.33 20.66
C ALA A 28 -12.33 -15.87 19.71
N LEU A 29 -11.11 -16.42 19.88
CA LEU A 29 -9.96 -16.08 19.05
C LEU A 29 -10.04 -16.66 17.63
N THR A 30 -10.46 -17.92 17.48
CA THR A 30 -10.46 -18.62 16.18
C THR A 30 -11.72 -18.37 15.36
N ASP A 31 -12.85 -18.19 16.02
CA ASP A 31 -14.15 -18.21 15.34
C ASP A 31 -14.77 -16.82 15.21
N VAL A 32 -14.40 -15.88 16.09
CA VAL A 32 -15.03 -14.55 16.19
C VAL A 32 -14.06 -13.41 15.92
N GLY A 33 -12.84 -13.43 16.48
CA GLY A 33 -11.86 -12.35 16.36
C GLY A 33 -12.21 -11.04 17.11
N PHE A 34 -13.30 -11.08 17.90
CA PHE A 34 -13.77 -10.04 18.81
C PHE A 34 -14.28 -10.67 20.10
N LEU A 35 -14.07 -10.00 21.23
CA LEU A 35 -14.55 -10.43 22.53
C LEU A 35 -14.71 -9.24 23.49
N TYR A 36 -15.50 -9.40 24.54
CA TYR A 36 -15.41 -8.57 25.74
C TYR A 36 -14.50 -9.25 26.76
N VAL A 37 -13.74 -8.45 27.50
CA VAL A 37 -13.01 -8.91 28.69
C VAL A 37 -13.56 -8.24 29.94
N SER A 38 -14.01 -9.03 30.90
CA SER A 38 -14.45 -8.59 32.23
C SER A 38 -13.42 -8.98 33.29
N ASN A 39 -13.54 -8.40 34.49
CA ASN A 39 -12.60 -8.63 35.62
C ASN A 39 -11.13 -8.42 35.20
N HIS A 40 -10.89 -7.45 34.32
CA HIS A 40 -9.61 -7.20 33.67
C HIS A 40 -8.52 -6.64 34.60
N GLY A 41 -8.86 -6.19 35.81
CA GLY A 41 -7.90 -5.73 36.82
C GLY A 41 -7.35 -4.32 36.62
N VAL A 42 -7.61 -3.64 35.50
CA VAL A 42 -7.40 -2.18 35.36
C VAL A 42 -8.22 -1.44 36.43
N PRO A 43 -7.61 -0.56 37.25
CA PRO A 43 -8.32 0.17 38.30
C PRO A 43 -9.41 1.09 37.73
N GLN A 44 -10.61 1.04 38.32
CA GLN A 44 -11.74 1.88 37.88
C GLN A 44 -11.39 3.37 37.92
N SER A 45 -10.59 3.82 38.90
CA SER A 45 -10.13 5.22 38.96
C SER A 45 -9.33 5.66 37.74
N ALA A 46 -8.52 4.79 37.13
CA ALA A 46 -7.78 5.13 35.91
C ALA A 46 -8.71 5.29 34.70
N ILE A 47 -9.79 4.50 34.65
CA ILE A 47 -10.84 4.60 33.62
C ILE A 47 -11.65 5.89 33.84
N ASP A 48 -12.10 6.14 35.08
CA ASP A 48 -12.92 7.30 35.42
C ASP A 48 -12.18 8.61 35.17
N ASP A 49 -10.90 8.71 35.58
CA ASP A 49 -10.05 9.88 35.33
C ASP A 49 -9.94 10.19 33.84
N LEU A 50 -9.77 9.14 33.01
CA LEU A 50 -9.70 9.25 31.56
C LEU A 50 -11.04 9.69 30.96
N VAL A 51 -12.15 9.03 31.33
CA VAL A 51 -13.49 9.39 30.83
C VAL A 51 -13.85 10.84 31.19
N HIS A 52 -13.49 11.29 32.39
CA HIS A 52 -13.75 12.66 32.83
C HIS A 52 -12.95 13.74 32.08
N VAL A 53 -11.78 13.40 31.52
CA VAL A 53 -10.94 14.37 30.82
C VAL A 53 -11.26 14.48 29.32
N LEU A 54 -11.88 13.46 28.72
CA LEU A 54 -12.22 13.44 27.29
C LEU A 54 -13.05 14.66 26.83
N PRO A 55 -14.18 15.02 27.47
CA PRO A 55 -14.94 16.19 27.05
C PRO A 55 -14.14 17.50 27.17
N LYS A 56 -13.25 17.59 28.17
CA LYS A 56 -12.41 18.78 28.38
C LYS A 56 -11.35 18.91 27.29
N LEU A 57 -10.77 17.79 26.85
CA LEU A 57 -9.81 17.74 25.75
C LEU A 57 -10.46 18.21 24.44
N PHE A 58 -11.63 17.66 24.10
CA PHE A 58 -12.28 18.00 22.83
C PHE A 58 -13.02 19.34 22.85
N ALA A 59 -13.23 19.93 24.03
CA ALA A 59 -13.68 21.31 24.19
C ALA A 59 -12.56 22.36 24.15
N LEU A 60 -11.28 21.96 24.03
CA LEU A 60 -10.18 22.92 23.92
C LEU A 60 -10.36 23.83 22.68
N PRO A 61 -9.90 25.10 22.76
CA PRO A 61 -9.90 26.00 21.61
C PRO A 61 -9.08 25.43 20.44
N ASP A 62 -9.45 25.77 19.20
CA ASP A 62 -8.76 25.31 18.00
C ASP A 62 -7.24 25.57 18.02
N GLU A 63 -6.81 26.68 18.63
CA GLU A 63 -5.38 27.00 18.74
C GLU A 63 -4.62 26.00 19.62
N ALA A 64 -5.21 25.57 20.74
CA ALA A 64 -4.63 24.55 21.61
C ALA A 64 -4.64 23.17 20.95
N LYS A 65 -5.66 22.86 20.14
CA LYS A 65 -5.69 21.63 19.33
C LYS A 65 -4.64 21.66 18.21
N LYS A 66 -4.41 22.82 17.58
CA LYS A 66 -3.37 23.03 16.57
C LYS A 66 -1.96 22.93 17.15
N GLU A 67 -1.74 23.32 18.40
CA GLU A 67 -0.46 23.15 19.09
C GLU A 67 0.02 21.69 19.00
N ILE A 68 -0.90 20.75 19.21
CA ILE A 68 -0.63 19.31 19.20
C ILE A 68 -1.02 18.61 17.90
N ALA A 69 -1.21 19.35 16.81
CA ALA A 69 -1.64 18.80 15.52
C ALA A 69 -0.70 17.67 15.04
N LEU A 70 -1.24 16.61 14.46
CA LEU A 70 -0.48 15.47 13.98
C LEU A 70 0.59 15.90 12.96
N GLU A 71 0.31 16.92 12.15
CA GLU A 71 1.18 17.53 11.14
C GLU A 71 2.44 18.21 11.73
N ASN A 72 2.48 18.40 13.05
CA ASN A 72 3.64 18.90 13.78
C ASN A 72 4.58 17.78 14.24
N SER A 73 4.15 16.52 14.18
CA SER A 73 4.93 15.38 14.68
C SER A 73 5.54 14.55 13.55
N PRO A 74 6.87 14.33 13.53
CA PRO A 74 7.45 13.32 12.65
C PRO A 74 6.98 11.90 13.01
N HIS A 75 6.45 11.70 14.23
CA HIS A 75 6.11 10.37 14.74
C HIS A 75 4.66 9.95 14.47
N PHE A 76 3.89 10.76 13.74
CA PHE A 76 2.47 10.53 13.46
C PHE A 76 1.66 10.36 14.76
N ILE A 77 1.90 11.27 15.71
CA ILE A 77 1.27 11.33 17.04
C ILE A 77 0.76 12.77 17.21
N GLY A 78 -0.49 12.96 17.58
CA GLY A 78 -1.10 14.29 17.69
C GLY A 78 -2.59 14.30 17.35
N TYR A 79 -3.14 15.51 17.30
CA TYR A 79 -4.54 15.79 17.01
C TYR A 79 -4.84 15.74 15.50
N SER A 80 -5.99 15.18 15.13
CA SER A 80 -6.57 15.23 13.80
C SER A 80 -8.04 15.66 13.90
N ALA A 81 -8.44 16.62 13.06
CA ALA A 81 -9.79 17.17 13.08
C ALA A 81 -10.83 16.24 12.45
N ALA A 82 -12.11 16.51 12.71
CA ALA A 82 -13.20 15.75 12.12
C ALA A 82 -13.17 15.80 10.58
N GLY A 83 -13.31 14.64 9.95
CA GLY A 83 -13.37 14.49 8.49
C GLY A 83 -12.02 14.50 7.77
N THR A 84 -10.89 14.59 8.50
CA THR A 84 -9.56 14.57 7.86
C THR A 84 -9.07 13.17 7.51
N GLU A 85 -9.54 12.14 8.21
CA GLU A 85 -9.24 10.74 7.89
C GLU A 85 -10.27 10.16 6.91
N THR A 86 -9.83 9.22 6.08
CA THR A 86 -10.65 8.55 5.07
C THR A 86 -10.52 7.04 5.25
N THR A 87 -11.64 6.34 5.38
CA THR A 87 -11.71 4.88 5.45
C THR A 87 -12.69 4.38 4.41
N ALA A 88 -12.30 3.35 3.65
CA ALA A 88 -13.09 2.77 2.56
C ALA A 88 -13.55 3.81 1.50
N GLY A 89 -12.74 4.85 1.27
CA GLY A 89 -13.00 5.90 0.29
C GLY A 89 -13.91 7.05 0.78
N GLU A 90 -14.44 6.96 2.00
CA GLU A 90 -15.34 7.95 2.60
C GLU A 90 -14.71 8.63 3.83
N SER A 91 -15.11 9.88 4.10
CA SER A 91 -14.56 10.69 5.20
C SER A 91 -15.10 10.26 6.58
N ASP A 92 -14.20 9.97 7.51
CA ASP A 92 -14.54 9.55 8.87
C ASP A 92 -14.97 10.75 9.74
N GLN A 93 -16.20 10.71 10.24
CA GLN A 93 -16.77 11.77 11.07
C GLN A 93 -16.33 11.63 12.54
N ARG A 94 -15.02 11.76 12.78
CA ARG A 94 -14.41 11.74 14.13
C ARG A 94 -13.24 12.71 14.21
N GLU A 95 -13.11 13.41 15.33
CA GLU A 95 -11.83 14.01 15.72
C GLU A 95 -11.11 13.09 16.70
N GLN A 96 -9.77 13.14 16.71
CA GLN A 96 -8.98 12.25 17.56
C GLN A 96 -7.66 12.87 17.99
N VAL A 97 -7.10 12.36 19.09
CA VAL A 97 -5.71 12.59 19.50
C VAL A 97 -5.01 11.23 19.58
N GLU A 98 -4.04 11.00 18.70
CA GLU A 98 -3.17 9.83 18.77
C GLU A 98 -2.02 10.10 19.74
N LEU A 99 -1.82 9.19 20.69
CA LEU A 99 -0.80 9.20 21.74
C LEU A 99 -0.12 7.82 21.78
N ALA A 100 0.98 7.71 22.50
CA ALA A 100 1.75 6.49 22.60
C ALA A 100 2.41 6.34 23.97
N THR A 101 2.98 5.17 24.26
CA THR A 101 3.91 4.99 25.38
C THR A 101 5.00 6.06 25.25
N GLU A 102 5.18 6.87 26.29
CA GLU A 102 6.12 8.00 26.27
C GLU A 102 7.55 7.48 26.11
N LEU A 103 8.17 7.79 24.97
CA LEU A 103 9.54 7.41 24.65
C LEU A 103 10.27 8.59 23.99
N PRO A 104 11.60 8.72 24.17
CA PRO A 104 12.37 9.70 23.41
C PRO A 104 12.36 9.39 21.92
N LYS A 105 12.82 10.32 21.08
CA LYS A 105 13.13 10.03 19.67
C LYS A 105 14.17 8.89 19.58
N ALA A 106 14.10 8.09 18.51
CA ALA A 106 15.13 7.10 18.21
C ALA A 106 16.53 7.74 18.00
N PRO A 107 17.63 7.03 18.33
CA PRO A 107 18.99 7.51 18.08
C PRO A 107 19.24 7.85 16.61
N GLU A 108 20.16 8.78 16.35
CA GLU A 108 20.59 9.11 14.99
C GLU A 108 21.23 7.88 14.32
N GLY A 109 20.94 7.66 13.03
CA GLY A 109 21.38 6.48 12.27
C GLY A 109 20.51 5.23 12.46
N SER A 110 19.44 5.30 13.26
CA SER A 110 18.44 4.21 13.32
C SER A 110 17.73 4.04 11.97
N PRO A 111 17.20 2.84 11.66
CA PRO A 111 16.37 2.61 10.48
C PRO A 111 15.23 3.62 10.35
N LEU A 112 14.84 3.97 9.12
CA LEU A 112 13.82 5.00 8.86
C LEU A 112 12.49 4.73 9.57
N TYR A 113 12.08 3.47 9.66
CA TYR A 113 10.85 3.08 10.35
C TYR A 113 10.84 3.41 11.85
N ASP A 114 12.00 3.62 12.49
CA ASP A 114 12.06 4.13 13.87
C ASP A 114 11.62 5.59 13.97
N GLY A 115 11.36 6.24 12.83
CA GLY A 115 10.57 7.47 12.75
C GLY A 115 9.18 7.34 13.39
N LEU A 116 8.58 6.13 13.43
CA LEU A 116 7.35 5.87 14.16
C LEU A 116 7.49 6.02 15.68
N ARG A 117 8.73 5.97 16.21
CA ARG A 117 9.03 6.06 17.64
C ARG A 117 9.39 7.48 18.04
N GLY A 118 8.67 8.03 19.00
CA GLY A 118 9.03 9.31 19.60
C GLY A 118 8.04 9.82 20.64
N PRO A 119 8.27 11.04 21.15
CA PRO A 119 7.51 11.62 22.25
C PRO A 119 6.10 12.03 21.83
N ASN A 120 5.22 12.12 22.82
CA ASN A 120 3.87 12.65 22.61
C ASN A 120 3.87 14.18 22.49
N GLN A 121 2.81 14.70 21.89
CA GLN A 121 2.47 16.12 21.90
C GLN A 121 1.39 16.36 22.96
N TRP A 122 1.70 17.14 23.99
CA TRP A 122 0.81 17.41 25.11
C TRP A 122 0.26 18.83 25.04
N PRO A 123 -1.06 19.04 25.13
CA PRO A 123 -1.65 20.38 25.05
C PRO A 123 -1.29 21.19 26.30
N SER A 124 -0.73 22.38 26.11
CA SER A 124 -0.31 23.25 27.22
C SER A 124 -1.49 23.67 28.11
N ASP A 125 -2.67 23.83 27.52
CA ASP A 125 -3.93 24.21 28.18
C ASP A 125 -4.59 23.08 29.00
N LEU A 126 -4.08 21.84 28.93
CA LEU A 126 -4.63 20.69 29.66
C LEU A 126 -3.53 19.79 30.28
N PRO A 127 -2.71 20.32 31.20
CA PRO A 127 -1.52 19.63 31.71
C PRO A 127 -1.82 18.32 32.46
N GLN A 128 -3.02 18.17 33.04
CA GLN A 128 -3.44 16.94 33.72
C GLN A 128 -3.67 15.76 32.76
N LEU A 129 -3.80 16.00 31.45
CA LEU A 129 -4.01 14.93 30.47
C LEU A 129 -2.85 13.92 30.49
N ARG A 130 -1.61 14.41 30.57
CA ARG A 130 -0.40 13.60 30.53
C ARG A 130 -0.37 12.51 31.61
N PRO A 131 -0.41 12.83 32.91
CA PRO A 131 -0.34 11.80 33.95
C PRO A 131 -1.53 10.83 33.91
N ILE A 132 -2.72 11.28 33.47
CA ILE A 132 -3.90 10.40 33.30
C ILE A 132 -3.65 9.38 32.18
N VAL A 133 -3.21 9.84 31.01
CA VAL A 133 -2.97 8.97 29.85
C VAL A 133 -1.78 8.04 30.09
N GLU A 134 -0.67 8.52 30.65
CA GLU A 134 0.50 7.69 30.96
C GLU A 134 0.13 6.57 31.94
N ARG A 135 -0.66 6.89 32.99
CA ARG A 135 -1.18 5.88 33.92
C ARG A 135 -2.07 4.86 33.20
N TYR A 136 -3.01 5.31 32.37
CA TYR A 136 -3.90 4.43 31.63
C TYR A 136 -3.13 3.49 30.69
N ILE A 137 -2.16 4.01 29.92
CA ILE A 137 -1.29 3.21 29.04
C ILE A 137 -0.53 2.16 29.84
N ALA A 138 0.02 2.50 31.01
CA ALA A 138 0.72 1.54 31.85
C ALA A 138 -0.20 0.39 32.33
N GLU A 139 -1.42 0.70 32.74
CA GLU A 139 -2.41 -0.30 33.16
C GLU A 139 -2.84 -1.22 32.00
N LEU A 140 -3.06 -0.65 30.81
CA LEU A 140 -3.43 -1.41 29.61
C LEU A 140 -2.25 -2.24 29.07
N THR A 141 -1.01 -1.78 29.26
CA THR A 141 0.20 -2.57 28.97
C THR A 141 0.27 -3.80 29.87
N ASN A 142 0.02 -3.64 31.17
CA ASN A 142 -0.03 -4.76 32.12
C ASN A 142 -1.17 -5.73 31.79
N LEU A 143 -2.35 -5.22 31.43
CA LEU A 143 -3.47 -6.04 30.97
C LEU A 143 -3.09 -6.84 29.71
N GLY A 144 -2.52 -6.19 28.70
CA GLY A 144 -2.12 -6.82 27.45
C GLY A 144 -1.13 -7.97 27.66
N THR A 145 -0.12 -7.77 28.52
CA THR A 145 0.84 -8.83 28.88
C THR A 145 0.18 -10.03 29.56
N ARG A 146 -0.73 -9.79 30.52
CA ARG A 146 -1.50 -10.89 31.15
C ARG A 146 -2.40 -11.60 30.16
N PHE A 147 -3.06 -10.86 29.28
CA PHE A 147 -3.94 -11.40 28.25
C PHE A 147 -3.17 -12.29 27.27
N LEU A 148 -1.95 -11.89 26.86
CA LEU A 148 -1.09 -12.70 26.00
C LEU A 148 -0.72 -14.06 26.61
N THR A 149 -0.46 -14.11 27.92
CA THR A 149 -0.25 -15.38 28.64
C THR A 149 -1.45 -16.32 28.47
N LEU A 150 -2.66 -15.79 28.69
CA LEU A 150 -3.90 -16.56 28.56
C LEU A 150 -4.17 -16.99 27.12
N VAL A 151 -3.89 -16.12 26.15
CA VAL A 151 -3.99 -16.43 24.72
C VAL A 151 -3.03 -17.56 24.34
N ALA A 152 -1.77 -17.49 24.77
CA ALA A 152 -0.80 -18.55 24.50
C ALA A 152 -1.27 -19.90 25.07
N GLN A 153 -1.75 -19.91 26.32
CA GLN A 153 -2.33 -21.10 26.94
C GLN A 153 -3.57 -21.61 26.20
N ALA A 154 -4.49 -20.71 25.85
CA ALA A 154 -5.68 -21.03 25.07
C ALA A 154 -5.32 -21.63 23.71
N LEU A 155 -4.21 -21.22 23.09
CA LEU A 155 -3.71 -21.79 21.82
C LEU A 155 -2.76 -22.98 22.02
N SER A 156 -2.64 -23.50 23.25
CA SER A 156 -1.76 -24.62 23.61
C SER A 156 -0.28 -24.38 23.30
N LEU A 157 0.18 -23.16 23.53
CA LEU A 157 1.57 -22.70 23.42
C LEU A 157 2.17 -22.40 24.81
N PRO A 158 3.51 -22.40 24.95
CA PRO A 158 4.16 -21.84 26.13
C PRO A 158 3.71 -20.39 26.39
N HIS A 159 3.49 -20.05 27.67
CA HIS A 159 2.86 -18.80 28.08
C HIS A 159 3.58 -17.51 27.63
N ASP A 160 4.86 -17.59 27.32
CA ASP A 160 5.75 -16.49 26.92
C ASP A 160 5.98 -16.40 25.40
N THR A 161 5.36 -17.29 24.62
CA THR A 161 5.60 -17.44 23.17
C THR A 161 5.48 -16.12 22.40
N PHE A 162 4.53 -15.26 22.80
CA PHE A 162 4.25 -14.01 22.09
C PHE A 162 5.01 -12.78 22.60
N PHE A 163 5.69 -12.86 23.75
CA PHE A 163 6.40 -11.71 24.31
C PHE A 163 7.54 -11.18 23.42
N PRO A 164 8.32 -12.03 22.72
CA PRO A 164 9.39 -11.55 21.83
C PRO A 164 8.92 -10.68 20.66
N TYR A 165 7.62 -10.66 20.35
CA TYR A 165 7.05 -9.88 19.25
C TYR A 165 6.59 -8.49 19.70
N LEU A 166 6.53 -8.21 21.00
CA LEU A 166 6.01 -6.95 21.54
C LEU A 166 6.90 -5.76 21.19
N SER A 167 6.26 -4.62 20.89
CA SER A 167 6.96 -3.34 20.74
C SER A 167 7.35 -2.74 22.08
N ASP A 168 8.35 -1.86 22.07
CA ASP A 168 8.66 -0.95 23.17
C ASP A 168 7.62 0.19 23.28
N GLN A 169 6.86 0.44 22.21
CA GLN A 169 5.88 1.52 22.15
C GLN A 169 4.50 1.00 21.75
N HIS A 170 3.50 1.25 22.60
CA HIS A 170 2.09 1.00 22.32
C HIS A 170 1.41 2.33 21.95
N ARG A 171 0.30 2.27 21.21
CA ARG A 171 -0.42 3.47 20.77
C ARG A 171 -1.81 3.52 21.41
N LEU A 172 -2.34 4.73 21.54
CA LEU A 172 -3.64 5.02 22.11
C LEU A 172 -4.29 6.08 21.22
N LYS A 173 -5.56 5.94 20.90
CA LYS A 173 -6.33 7.06 20.35
C LYS A 173 -7.38 7.49 21.35
N LEU A 174 -7.45 8.78 21.64
CA LEU A 174 -8.62 9.39 22.27
C LEU A 174 -9.51 9.86 21.13
N VAL A 175 -10.76 9.40 21.05
CA VAL A 175 -11.62 9.66 19.88
C VAL A 175 -12.94 10.27 20.33
N HIS A 176 -13.36 11.32 19.62
CA HIS A 176 -14.66 11.95 19.76
C HIS A 176 -15.42 11.91 18.44
N TYR A 177 -16.59 11.28 18.47
CA TYR A 177 -17.57 11.27 17.39
C TYR A 177 -18.62 12.33 17.72
N PRO A 178 -18.66 13.46 16.98
CA PRO A 178 -19.69 14.47 17.20
C PRO A 178 -21.08 13.92 16.84
N ALA A 179 -22.11 14.49 17.46
CA ALA A 179 -23.49 14.23 17.09
C ALA A 179 -23.72 14.63 15.62
N SER A 180 -24.08 13.67 14.78
CA SER A 180 -24.31 13.90 13.34
C SER A 180 -25.54 13.13 12.87
N ALA A 181 -26.51 13.86 12.33
CA ALA A 181 -27.71 13.29 11.70
C ALA A 181 -27.55 13.08 10.17
N ASN A 182 -26.48 13.61 9.57
CA ASN A 182 -26.34 13.74 8.11
C ASN A 182 -25.32 12.79 7.48
N SER A 183 -24.50 12.10 8.29
CA SER A 183 -23.57 11.06 7.83
C SER A 183 -23.89 9.76 8.54
N SER A 184 -23.74 8.63 7.85
CA SER A 184 -23.83 7.30 8.45
C SER A 184 -22.48 6.77 8.94
N GLN A 185 -21.36 7.34 8.48
CA GLN A 185 -20.01 6.83 8.74
C GLN A 185 -19.30 7.62 9.84
N GLY A 186 -19.16 7.00 11.02
CA GLY A 186 -18.15 7.42 12.00
C GLY A 186 -16.77 6.92 11.57
N VAL A 187 -16.67 5.63 11.25
CA VAL A 187 -15.49 4.96 10.69
C VAL A 187 -15.96 3.88 9.72
N GLY A 188 -15.40 3.86 8.51
CA GLY A 188 -15.73 2.85 7.50
C GLY A 188 -15.30 1.42 7.92
N PRO A 189 -15.75 0.39 7.18
CA PRO A 189 -15.28 -0.99 7.35
C PRO A 189 -13.75 -1.10 7.25
N HIS A 190 -13.10 -1.66 8.26
CA HIS A 190 -11.65 -1.86 8.27
C HIS A 190 -11.21 -2.98 9.23
N LYS A 191 -9.92 -3.33 9.16
CA LYS A 191 -9.20 -4.14 10.14
C LYS A 191 -8.08 -3.31 10.77
N ASP A 192 -7.78 -3.56 12.04
CA ASP A 192 -6.68 -2.89 12.73
C ASP A 192 -5.33 -3.42 12.23
N SER A 193 -4.58 -2.58 11.55
CA SER A 193 -3.40 -2.98 10.77
C SER A 193 -2.07 -2.93 11.51
N SER A 194 -2.00 -2.32 12.70
CA SER A 194 -0.71 -1.91 13.30
C SER A 194 -0.25 -2.69 14.55
N GLY A 195 -1.17 -3.41 15.23
CA GLY A 195 -0.92 -4.03 16.53
C GLY A 195 -1.29 -5.51 16.62
N TRP A 196 -1.03 -6.08 17.80
CA TRP A 196 -1.40 -7.45 18.18
C TRP A 196 -2.88 -7.52 18.58
N TRP A 197 -3.29 -6.61 19.45
CA TRP A 197 -4.67 -6.43 19.91
C TRP A 197 -5.00 -4.96 20.04
N THR A 198 -6.28 -4.68 19.91
CA THR A 198 -6.86 -3.42 20.35
C THR A 198 -7.72 -3.67 21.57
N PHE A 199 -7.41 -2.99 22.69
CA PHE A 199 -8.27 -2.90 23.86
C PHE A 199 -9.07 -1.60 23.78
N LEU A 200 -10.36 -1.72 23.51
CA LEU A 200 -11.25 -0.60 23.28
C LEU A 200 -12.14 -0.33 24.50
N LEU A 201 -11.99 0.87 25.06
CA LEU A 201 -12.96 1.42 26.00
C LEU A 201 -14.07 2.14 25.23
N GLN A 202 -15.31 1.70 25.42
CA GLN A 202 -16.49 2.44 24.97
C GLN A 202 -16.89 3.43 26.07
N ALA A 203 -16.39 4.67 25.98
CA ALA A 203 -16.48 5.68 27.04
C ALA A 203 -17.84 6.41 27.11
N SER A 204 -18.80 6.01 26.28
CA SER A 204 -20.19 6.52 26.27
C SER A 204 -21.16 5.34 26.34
N PRO A 205 -21.44 4.79 27.53
CA PRO A 205 -22.12 3.50 27.69
C PRO A 205 -23.53 3.46 27.08
N ASP A 206 -24.23 4.59 27.01
CA ASP A 206 -25.57 4.67 26.45
C ASP A 206 -25.60 4.90 24.94
N VAL A 207 -24.44 5.01 24.27
CA VAL A 207 -24.32 5.36 22.84
C VAL A 207 -23.64 4.23 22.07
N GLY A 208 -24.43 3.53 21.23
CA GLY A 208 -23.94 2.48 20.35
C GLY A 208 -23.16 3.00 19.14
N GLY A 209 -22.86 2.12 18.20
CA GLY A 209 -22.29 2.48 16.89
C GLY A 209 -21.24 1.50 16.39
N LEU A 210 -20.52 0.81 17.28
CA LEU A 210 -19.55 -0.21 16.89
C LEU A 210 -20.27 -1.46 16.37
N GLN A 211 -19.88 -1.91 15.18
CA GLN A 211 -20.38 -3.14 14.57
C GLN A 211 -19.23 -4.00 14.04
N VAL A 212 -19.41 -5.32 14.10
CA VAL A 212 -18.44 -6.32 13.65
C VAL A 212 -19.09 -7.16 12.54
N LEU A 213 -18.35 -7.41 11.47
CA LEU A 213 -18.82 -8.21 10.35
C LEU A 213 -18.57 -9.69 10.63
N ASN A 214 -19.63 -10.50 10.66
CA ASN A 214 -19.50 -11.94 10.79
C ASN A 214 -19.19 -12.62 9.43
N LYS A 215 -18.88 -13.92 9.46
CA LYS A 215 -18.51 -14.73 8.29
C LYS A 215 -19.64 -14.87 7.26
N SER A 216 -20.89 -14.75 7.69
CA SER A 216 -22.10 -14.76 6.85
C SER A 216 -22.34 -13.42 6.13
N GLY A 217 -21.57 -12.37 6.45
CA GLY A 217 -21.72 -11.03 5.89
C GLY A 217 -22.73 -10.15 6.63
N ALA A 218 -23.15 -10.54 7.84
CA ALA A 218 -24.03 -9.73 8.69
C ALA A 218 -23.22 -8.86 9.66
N TRP A 219 -23.65 -7.61 9.83
CA TRP A 219 -23.09 -6.68 10.80
C TRP A 219 -23.76 -6.89 12.18
N ILE A 220 -22.96 -7.23 13.19
CA ILE A 220 -23.37 -7.51 14.56
C ILE A 220 -23.02 -6.31 15.45
N ASP A 221 -24.01 -5.78 16.19
CA ASP A 221 -23.80 -4.67 17.12
C ASP A 221 -22.97 -5.10 18.33
N VAL A 222 -22.08 -4.20 18.77
CA VAL A 222 -21.21 -4.39 19.95
C VAL A 222 -21.57 -3.33 21.01
N PRO A 223 -22.65 -3.51 21.78
CA PRO A 223 -23.10 -2.52 22.76
C PRO A 223 -22.05 -2.27 23.84
N ALA A 224 -22.05 -1.10 24.46
CA ALA A 224 -21.16 -0.85 25.58
C ALA A 224 -21.64 -1.61 26.82
N ILE A 225 -20.76 -2.44 27.40
CA ILE A 225 -21.03 -3.20 28.63
C ILE A 225 -20.16 -2.62 29.76
N PRO A 226 -20.74 -2.03 30.82
CA PRO A 226 -19.98 -1.49 31.93
C PRO A 226 -19.03 -2.52 32.57
N GLY A 227 -17.82 -2.08 32.92
CA GLY A 227 -16.79 -2.94 33.53
C GLY A 227 -16.10 -3.89 32.56
N THR A 228 -16.19 -3.64 31.25
CA THR A 228 -15.52 -4.44 30.22
C THR A 228 -14.69 -3.58 29.27
N PHE A 229 -13.69 -4.19 28.66
CA PHE A 229 -13.11 -3.71 27.40
C PHE A 229 -13.58 -4.60 26.26
N VAL A 230 -13.83 -4.01 25.09
CA VAL A 230 -13.88 -4.77 23.84
C VAL A 230 -12.44 -5.06 23.42
N VAL A 231 -12.15 -6.28 23.01
CA VAL A 231 -10.85 -6.67 22.47
C VAL A 231 -11.04 -7.23 21.07
N ASN A 232 -10.26 -6.74 20.13
CA ASN A 232 -10.20 -7.29 18.79
C ASN A 232 -8.79 -7.62 18.35
N ILE A 233 -8.70 -8.59 17.45
CA ILE A 233 -7.45 -9.09 16.90
C ILE A 233 -6.92 -8.10 15.87
N GLY A 234 -5.65 -7.74 15.97
CA GLY A 234 -4.95 -6.95 14.96
C GLY A 234 -4.31 -7.85 13.90
N GLN A 235 -4.09 -7.31 12.71
CA GLN A 235 -3.58 -8.06 11.57
C GLN A 235 -2.22 -8.73 11.84
N ALA A 236 -1.37 -8.15 12.69
CA ALA A 236 -0.09 -8.78 13.02
C ALA A 236 -0.25 -10.17 13.64
N PHE A 237 -1.26 -10.32 14.51
CA PHE A 237 -1.55 -11.59 15.14
C PHE A 237 -2.16 -12.59 14.16
N GLU A 238 -3.02 -12.13 13.25
CA GLU A 238 -3.52 -12.97 12.15
C GLU A 238 -2.36 -13.56 11.33
N VAL A 239 -1.38 -12.72 10.97
CA VAL A 239 -0.20 -13.16 10.21
C VAL A 239 0.60 -14.20 10.97
N VAL A 240 0.92 -13.94 12.24
CA VAL A 240 1.75 -14.83 13.07
C VAL A 240 1.04 -16.14 13.43
N THR A 241 -0.29 -16.14 13.42
CA THR A 241 -1.10 -17.35 13.59
C THR A 241 -1.44 -18.04 12.26
N ASN A 242 -0.84 -17.60 11.15
CA ASN A 242 -1.07 -18.14 9.80
C ASN A 242 -2.57 -18.17 9.42
N GLY A 243 -3.30 -17.11 9.78
CA GLY A 243 -4.72 -16.94 9.48
C GLY A 243 -5.68 -17.71 10.38
N VAL A 244 -5.20 -18.42 11.42
CA VAL A 244 -6.06 -19.13 12.37
C VAL A 244 -6.86 -18.18 13.24
N CYS A 245 -6.25 -17.08 13.71
CA CYS A 245 -6.93 -16.05 14.49
C CYS A 245 -7.14 -14.81 13.63
N LYS A 246 -8.33 -14.67 13.05
CA LYS A 246 -8.64 -13.63 12.06
C LYS A 246 -8.84 -12.24 12.68
N ALA A 247 -8.22 -11.21 12.11
CA ALA A 247 -8.57 -9.83 12.39
C ALA A 247 -9.92 -9.54 11.74
N THR A 248 -10.95 -9.37 12.56
CA THR A 248 -12.32 -9.28 12.05
C THR A 248 -12.65 -7.85 11.66
N THR A 249 -13.24 -7.70 10.47
CA THR A 249 -13.68 -6.42 9.95
C THR A 249 -14.71 -5.78 10.88
N HIS A 250 -14.52 -4.51 11.17
CA HIS A 250 -15.43 -3.73 12.01
C HIS A 250 -15.59 -2.31 11.48
N ARG A 251 -16.66 -1.63 11.93
CA ARG A 251 -16.98 -0.24 11.57
C ARG A 251 -17.62 0.50 12.74
N VAL A 252 -17.72 1.81 12.63
CA VAL A 252 -18.45 2.64 13.59
C VAL A 252 -19.47 3.49 12.85
N LEU A 253 -20.74 3.36 13.21
CA LEU A 253 -21.81 4.21 12.71
C LEU A 253 -21.82 5.56 13.44
N SER A 254 -22.14 6.63 12.71
CA SER A 254 -22.46 7.92 13.32
C SER A 254 -23.76 7.84 14.13
N SER A 255 -23.92 8.74 15.10
CA SER A 255 -25.04 8.77 16.04
C SER A 255 -25.54 10.21 16.22
N GLU A 256 -26.82 10.36 16.55
CA GLU A 256 -27.43 11.65 16.94
C GLU A 256 -26.94 12.17 18.30
N ARG A 257 -26.20 11.34 19.05
CA ARG A 257 -25.54 11.69 20.30
C ARG A 257 -24.04 11.55 20.16
N GLU A 258 -23.30 12.44 20.81
CA GLU A 258 -21.84 12.36 20.89
C GLU A 258 -21.39 11.04 21.51
N ARG A 259 -20.27 10.52 21.02
CA ARG A 259 -19.68 9.27 21.50
C ARG A 259 -18.18 9.46 21.69
N PHE A 260 -17.66 8.96 22.81
CA PHE A 260 -16.24 8.87 23.07
C PHE A 260 -15.79 7.41 23.05
N SER A 261 -14.61 7.18 22.50
CA SER A 261 -13.98 5.86 22.58
C SER A 261 -12.47 5.96 22.70
N VAL A 262 -11.87 4.99 23.37
CA VAL A 262 -10.43 4.96 23.59
C VAL A 262 -9.86 3.58 23.23
N PRO A 263 -9.48 3.35 21.96
CA PRO A 263 -8.71 2.18 21.58
C PRO A 263 -7.24 2.31 21.98
N PHE A 264 -6.75 1.30 22.70
CA PHE A 264 -5.34 1.06 23.01
C PHE A 264 -4.82 -0.07 22.13
N PHE A 265 -3.80 0.21 21.32
CA PHE A 265 -3.18 -0.72 20.38
C PHE A 265 -1.88 -1.27 20.97
N GLN A 266 -1.88 -2.56 21.34
CA GLN A 266 -0.66 -3.23 21.76
C GLN A 266 0.24 -3.45 20.54
N GLY A 267 1.33 -2.67 20.46
CA GLY A 267 2.22 -2.65 19.30
C GLY A 267 3.11 -3.89 19.14
N VAL A 268 3.62 -4.07 17.92
CA VAL A 268 4.59 -5.09 17.51
C VAL A 268 5.98 -4.49 17.35
N ARG A 269 7.04 -5.25 17.64
CA ARG A 269 8.41 -4.80 17.39
C ARG A 269 8.59 -4.45 15.91
N ARG A 270 9.26 -3.33 15.67
CA ARG A 270 9.37 -2.73 14.32
C ARG A 270 10.27 -3.54 13.38
N ASP A 271 11.21 -4.31 13.93
CA ASP A 271 12.16 -5.14 13.19
C ASP A 271 11.65 -6.57 12.92
N LEU A 272 10.40 -6.91 13.28
CA LEU A 272 9.81 -8.21 12.95
C LEU A 272 9.81 -8.41 11.44
N THR A 273 10.57 -9.39 10.97
CA THR A 273 10.67 -9.73 9.54
C THR A 273 9.48 -10.59 9.11
N ARG A 274 9.15 -10.57 7.82
CA ARG A 274 8.11 -11.44 7.25
C ARG A 274 8.42 -12.92 7.48
N ARG A 275 9.68 -13.31 7.26
CA ARG A 275 10.15 -14.68 7.49
C ARG A 275 9.89 -15.13 8.92
N GLU A 276 10.28 -14.32 9.90
CA GLU A 276 10.00 -14.62 11.31
C GLU A 276 8.50 -14.70 11.59
N ALA A 277 7.70 -13.76 11.06
CA ALA A 277 6.27 -13.73 11.30
C ALA A 277 5.55 -14.99 10.74
N LEU A 278 5.93 -15.44 9.55
CA LEU A 278 5.27 -16.56 8.87
C LEU A 278 5.81 -17.94 9.29
N GLU A 279 7.10 -18.06 9.57
CA GLU A 279 7.73 -19.38 9.76
C GLU A 279 7.78 -19.81 11.23
N SER A 280 7.88 -18.87 12.18
CA SER A 280 8.22 -19.20 13.58
C SER A 280 7.18 -20.08 14.27
N LEU A 281 5.90 -19.93 13.93
CA LEU A 281 4.79 -20.69 14.54
C LEU A 281 3.99 -21.52 13.51
N ALA A 282 4.44 -21.56 12.25
CA ALA A 282 3.70 -22.21 11.16
C ALA A 282 3.37 -23.67 11.49
N SER A 283 4.35 -24.45 11.95
CA SER A 283 4.17 -25.87 12.28
C SER A 283 3.13 -26.12 13.38
N HIS A 284 2.97 -25.17 14.31
CA HIS A 284 1.96 -25.25 15.36
C HIS A 284 0.57 -24.96 14.83
N PHE A 285 0.42 -23.94 13.98
CA PHE A 285 -0.89 -23.50 13.50
C PHE A 285 -1.47 -24.35 12.37
N VAL A 286 -0.64 -25.08 11.62
CA VAL A 286 -1.10 -26.04 10.60
C VAL A 286 -2.13 -27.05 11.14
N LYS A 287 -2.02 -27.43 12.43
CA LYS A 287 -2.96 -28.40 13.05
C LYS A 287 -4.35 -27.82 13.36
N PHE A 288 -4.52 -26.49 13.31
CA PHE A 288 -5.80 -25.82 13.56
C PHE A 288 -6.63 -25.60 12.28
N GLY A 289 -6.06 -25.84 11.09
CA GLY A 289 -6.70 -25.54 9.81
C GLY A 289 -6.56 -24.07 9.41
N SER A 290 -7.37 -23.62 8.44
CA SER A 290 -7.45 -22.22 8.02
C SER A 290 -8.67 -21.55 8.65
N GLY A 291 -8.55 -20.29 9.10
CA GLY A 291 -9.69 -19.51 9.57
C GLY A 291 -10.60 -19.07 8.42
N ASP A 292 -11.92 -19.19 8.61
CA ASP A 292 -12.94 -18.73 7.66
C ASP A 292 -13.18 -17.21 7.73
N GLU A 293 -13.51 -16.61 6.60
CA GLU A 293 -13.79 -15.17 6.48
C GLU A 293 -14.86 -14.88 5.41
N SER A 294 -15.62 -13.80 5.58
CA SER A 294 -16.63 -13.36 4.62
C SER A 294 -16.00 -12.85 3.32
N GLY A 295 -16.80 -12.78 2.25
CA GLY A 295 -16.35 -12.23 0.96
C GLY A 295 -15.91 -10.76 1.07
N GLU A 296 -16.65 -9.95 1.83
CA GLU A 296 -16.31 -8.55 2.10
C GLU A 296 -15.06 -8.41 2.97
N GLY A 297 -14.87 -9.28 3.97
CA GLY A 297 -13.65 -9.29 4.80
C GLY A 297 -12.38 -9.59 4.02
N ARG A 298 -12.47 -10.48 3.00
CA ARG A 298 -11.35 -10.79 2.09
C ARG A 298 -10.90 -9.61 1.22
N LEU A 299 -11.78 -8.65 0.97
CA LEU A 299 -11.45 -7.44 0.19
C LEU A 299 -10.70 -6.39 1.03
N ILE A 300 -10.59 -6.59 2.34
CA ILE A 300 -9.93 -5.65 3.26
C ILE A 300 -8.49 -6.13 3.49
N ASP A 301 -7.57 -5.41 2.84
CA ASP A 301 -6.14 -5.71 2.66
C ASP A 301 -5.37 -5.90 3.98
N ALA A 302 -4.31 -6.71 3.93
CA ALA A 302 -3.28 -6.88 4.95
C ALA A 302 -1.90 -6.51 4.37
N PRO A 303 -1.54 -5.21 4.35
CA PRO A 303 -0.38 -4.69 3.61
C PRO A 303 0.97 -5.33 3.97
N PHE A 304 1.10 -5.96 5.13
CA PHE A 304 2.34 -6.59 5.58
C PHE A 304 2.65 -7.93 4.89
N VAL A 305 1.62 -8.72 4.58
CA VAL A 305 1.80 -10.04 3.95
C VAL A 305 2.05 -9.88 2.45
N THR A 306 1.34 -8.94 1.83
CA THR A 306 1.37 -8.65 0.39
C THR A 306 2.42 -7.59 0.02
N GLY A 307 2.91 -6.82 1.00
CA GLY A 307 3.70 -5.60 0.76
C GLY A 307 5.13 -5.78 0.24
N LYS A 308 5.74 -4.67 -0.14
CA LYS A 308 7.10 -4.59 -0.69
C LYS A 308 8.22 -4.65 0.35
N TYR A 309 7.91 -4.48 1.63
CA TYR A 309 8.91 -4.31 2.70
C TYR A 309 9.06 -5.57 3.55
N ASP A 310 10.28 -5.83 4.01
CA ASP A 310 10.59 -7.04 4.77
C ASP A 310 10.19 -6.96 6.26
N THR A 311 10.16 -5.75 6.85
CA THR A 311 9.87 -5.56 8.27
C THR A 311 8.50 -4.95 8.54
N TRP A 312 7.91 -5.29 9.70
CA TRP A 312 6.64 -4.74 10.17
C TRP A 312 6.70 -3.22 10.26
N GLY A 313 7.77 -2.70 10.86
CA GLY A 313 8.02 -1.27 11.04
C GLY A 313 8.04 -0.52 9.73
N GLU A 314 8.74 -1.01 8.70
CA GLU A 314 8.81 -0.32 7.40
C GLU A 314 7.44 -0.27 6.72
N THR A 315 6.68 -1.35 6.80
CA THR A 315 5.30 -1.39 6.28
C THR A 315 4.40 -0.36 6.97
N GLN A 316 4.44 -0.31 8.31
CA GLN A 316 3.65 0.64 9.09
C GLN A 316 4.11 2.08 8.85
N PHE A 317 5.42 2.31 8.77
CA PHE A 317 6.00 3.62 8.54
C PHE A 317 5.57 4.20 7.20
N ARG A 318 5.59 3.37 6.16
CA ARG A 318 5.20 3.75 4.81
C ARG A 318 3.68 3.93 4.68
N THR A 319 2.91 3.12 5.40
CA THR A 319 1.46 3.31 5.55
C THR A 319 1.14 4.66 6.20
N LYS A 320 1.89 5.04 7.25
CA LYS A 320 1.73 6.35 7.91
C LYS A 320 2.14 7.51 7.00
N ILE A 321 3.25 7.41 6.26
CA ILE A 321 3.63 8.41 5.25
C ILE A 321 2.55 8.56 4.17
N ARG A 322 1.97 7.45 3.69
CA ARG A 322 0.90 7.45 2.69
C ARG A 322 -0.37 8.12 3.21
N SER A 323 -0.75 7.81 4.45
CA SER A 323 -1.97 8.33 5.10
C SER A 323 -1.81 9.77 5.57
N HIS A 324 -0.57 10.22 5.82
CA HIS A 324 -0.24 11.57 6.28
C HIS A 324 0.83 12.20 5.39
N ARG A 325 0.44 12.48 4.13
CA ARG A 325 1.36 12.95 3.07
C ARG A 325 2.12 14.22 3.42
N GLU A 326 1.48 15.14 4.16
CA GLU A 326 2.12 16.38 4.61
C GLU A 326 3.28 16.11 5.57
N ASN A 327 3.10 15.21 6.54
CA ASN A 327 4.16 14.76 7.43
C ASN A 327 5.29 14.09 6.65
N GLY A 328 4.96 13.22 5.68
CA GLY A 328 5.93 12.59 4.79
C GLY A 328 6.82 13.63 4.10
N ARG A 329 6.22 14.63 3.44
CA ARG A 329 6.95 15.71 2.77
C ARG A 329 7.78 16.56 3.73
N LYS A 330 7.25 16.87 4.91
CA LYS A 330 7.85 17.78 5.89
C LYS A 330 9.01 17.15 6.66
N PHE A 331 8.87 15.88 7.06
CA PHE A 331 9.80 15.22 7.98
C PHE A 331 10.63 14.11 7.34
N TYR A 332 10.16 13.54 6.22
CA TYR A 332 10.81 12.45 5.52
C TYR A 332 10.93 12.73 4.00
N PRO A 333 11.56 13.84 3.60
CA PRO A 333 11.73 14.17 2.18
C PRO A 333 12.59 13.14 1.42
N GLU A 334 13.38 12.32 2.11
CA GLU A 334 14.21 11.26 1.52
C GLU A 334 13.45 10.00 1.09
N VAL A 335 12.13 9.94 1.35
CA VAL A 335 11.27 8.81 0.95
C VAL A 335 10.19 9.21 -0.05
N THR A 336 10.03 10.50 -0.34
CA THR A 336 9.16 11.04 -1.39
C THR A 336 9.84 12.21 -2.05
N PHE A 337 9.90 12.24 -3.38
CA PHE A 337 10.59 13.29 -4.12
C PHE A 337 9.56 14.25 -4.71
N THR A 338 9.80 15.55 -4.63
CA THR A 338 8.97 16.56 -5.33
C THR A 338 9.85 17.26 -6.35
N ALA A 339 9.49 17.11 -7.63
CA ALA A 339 10.15 17.79 -8.73
C ALA A 339 9.84 19.28 -8.73
N ARG A 340 10.64 20.07 -9.47
CA ARG A 340 10.43 21.52 -9.61
C ARG A 340 9.10 21.90 -10.25
N SER A 341 8.51 21.00 -11.02
CA SER A 341 7.16 21.12 -11.57
C SER A 341 6.05 21.09 -10.50
N GLY A 342 6.35 20.59 -9.30
CA GLY A 342 5.38 20.30 -8.24
C GLY A 342 4.93 18.84 -8.22
N ASN A 343 5.27 18.04 -9.23
CA ASN A 343 4.93 16.63 -9.26
C ASN A 343 5.74 15.83 -8.23
N THR A 344 5.03 15.00 -7.46
CA THR A 344 5.65 14.12 -6.46
C THR A 344 5.83 12.71 -6.99
N TYR A 345 6.95 12.08 -6.67
CA TYR A 345 7.27 10.71 -7.01
C TYR A 345 7.39 9.83 -5.77
N SER A 346 6.68 8.71 -5.80
CA SER A 346 6.92 7.55 -4.95
C SER A 346 8.06 6.73 -5.53
N TYR A 347 8.97 6.26 -4.68
CA TYR A 347 10.07 5.41 -5.12
C TYR A 347 10.58 4.49 -4.01
N ILE A 348 11.27 3.44 -4.43
CA ILE A 348 12.20 2.67 -3.59
C ILE A 348 13.61 3.18 -3.86
N TYR A 349 14.39 3.38 -2.80
CA TYR A 349 15.83 3.58 -2.89
C TYR A 349 16.55 2.68 -1.89
N ILE A 350 17.42 1.81 -2.39
CA ILE A 350 18.30 0.95 -1.62
C ILE A 350 19.74 1.37 -1.90
N LEU A 351 20.48 1.66 -0.84
CA LEU A 351 21.88 2.04 -0.94
C LEU A 351 22.73 0.83 -1.37
N PRO A 352 23.73 1.03 -2.24
CA PRO A 352 24.71 0.00 -2.54
C PRO A 352 25.46 -0.45 -1.28
N THR A 353 25.78 -1.73 -1.17
CA THR A 353 26.51 -2.29 -0.02
C THR A 353 27.91 -2.78 -0.39
N SER A 354 28.05 -3.60 -1.44
CA SER A 354 29.32 -4.17 -1.88
C SER A 354 29.74 -3.74 -3.28
N ARG A 355 28.85 -3.09 -4.04
CA ARG A 355 29.11 -2.57 -5.39
C ARG A 355 29.00 -1.06 -5.42
N ASN A 356 29.65 -0.39 -6.37
CA ASN A 356 29.51 1.06 -6.55
C ASN A 356 28.43 1.45 -7.58
N THR A 357 27.79 0.47 -8.21
CA THR A 357 26.80 0.68 -9.28
C THR A 357 25.39 0.74 -8.69
N THR A 358 24.60 1.71 -9.16
CA THR A 358 23.17 1.81 -8.87
C THR A 358 22.35 1.57 -10.12
N LEU A 359 21.30 0.75 -10.00
CA LEU A 359 20.35 0.41 -11.04
C LEU A 359 19.10 1.28 -10.90
N LEU A 360 18.66 1.95 -11.97
CA LEU A 360 17.40 2.70 -12.01
C LEU A 360 16.39 1.96 -12.89
N PHE A 361 15.31 1.47 -12.29
CA PHE A 361 14.24 0.75 -12.99
C PHE A 361 13.06 1.67 -13.32
N LEU A 362 12.73 1.78 -14.61
CA LEU A 362 11.58 2.54 -15.11
C LEU A 362 10.59 1.55 -15.71
N HIS A 363 9.45 1.36 -15.05
CA HIS A 363 8.37 0.48 -15.52
C HIS A 363 7.59 1.11 -16.70
N GLY A 364 6.73 0.34 -17.36
CA GLY A 364 5.79 0.84 -18.38
C GLY A 364 4.33 0.52 -18.04
N PHE A 365 3.45 0.49 -19.05
CA PHE A 365 2.02 0.22 -18.87
C PHE A 365 1.71 -1.25 -19.10
N PRO A 366 1.03 -1.99 -18.19
CA PRO A 366 0.28 -1.51 -17.03
C PRO A 366 0.98 -1.88 -15.70
N SER A 367 2.23 -1.46 -15.53
CA SER A 367 3.03 -1.80 -14.36
C SER A 367 3.18 -0.61 -13.41
N THR A 368 3.62 -0.91 -12.19
CA THR A 368 4.06 0.02 -11.16
C THR A 368 5.48 -0.32 -10.75
N LEU A 369 6.02 0.32 -9.72
CA LEU A 369 7.30 -0.11 -9.14
C LEU A 369 7.24 -1.54 -8.55
N ASN A 370 6.05 -2.04 -8.19
CA ASN A 370 5.89 -3.36 -7.55
C ASN A 370 6.25 -4.51 -8.49
N ASP A 371 6.08 -4.31 -9.79
CA ASP A 371 6.46 -5.29 -10.81
C ASP A 371 7.97 -5.57 -10.81
N TRP A 372 8.78 -4.67 -10.24
CA TRP A 372 10.23 -4.87 -10.07
C TRP A 372 10.61 -5.61 -8.80
N VAL A 373 9.67 -6.04 -7.95
CA VAL A 373 10.00 -6.55 -6.60
C VAL A 373 11.01 -7.69 -6.60
N HIS A 374 10.94 -8.60 -7.59
CA HIS A 374 11.88 -9.71 -7.72
C HIS A 374 13.28 -9.23 -8.13
N GLN A 375 13.37 -8.30 -9.08
CA GLN A 375 14.62 -7.71 -9.55
C GLN A 375 15.25 -6.86 -8.44
N ILE A 376 14.45 -6.04 -7.75
CA ILE A 376 14.90 -5.23 -6.61
C ILE A 376 15.53 -6.14 -5.56
N ARG A 377 14.81 -7.18 -5.10
CA ARG A 377 15.31 -8.13 -4.08
C ARG A 377 16.62 -8.78 -4.52
N HIS A 378 16.66 -9.31 -5.74
CA HIS A 378 17.83 -10.00 -6.28
C HIS A 378 19.05 -9.06 -6.38
N PHE A 379 18.92 -7.91 -7.02
CA PHE A 379 20.07 -7.01 -7.21
C PHE A 379 20.51 -6.35 -5.90
N SER A 380 19.59 -6.04 -4.98
CA SER A 380 19.98 -5.55 -3.66
C SER A 380 20.74 -6.60 -2.85
N SER A 381 20.37 -7.89 -2.94
CA SER A 381 21.10 -8.96 -2.24
C SER A 381 22.51 -9.18 -2.81
N GLU A 382 22.69 -8.90 -4.12
CA GLU A 382 23.99 -8.91 -4.80
C GLU A 382 24.82 -7.62 -4.56
N GLY A 383 24.30 -6.71 -3.74
CA GLY A 383 24.96 -5.51 -3.23
C GLY A 383 24.94 -4.29 -4.16
N TYR A 384 24.11 -4.31 -5.20
CA TYR A 384 23.84 -3.13 -6.03
C TYR A 384 22.98 -2.10 -5.29
N GLY A 385 23.19 -0.82 -5.60
CA GLY A 385 22.19 0.20 -5.30
C GLY A 385 20.99 0.04 -6.22
N VAL A 386 19.78 0.34 -5.75
CA VAL A 386 18.56 0.21 -6.55
C VAL A 386 17.67 1.42 -6.35
N VAL A 387 17.21 2.01 -7.44
CA VAL A 387 16.18 3.04 -7.48
C VAL A 387 15.05 2.55 -8.37
N ALA A 388 13.81 2.60 -7.90
CA ALA A 388 12.63 2.26 -8.69
C ALA A 388 11.49 3.22 -8.34
N PRO A 389 11.23 4.25 -9.15
CA PRO A 389 10.08 5.11 -8.98
C PRO A 389 8.81 4.49 -9.57
N ASP A 390 7.66 4.83 -8.99
CA ASP A 390 6.42 4.85 -9.74
C ASP A 390 6.51 6.01 -10.74
N LEU A 391 6.36 5.76 -12.03
CA LEU A 391 6.37 6.83 -13.04
C LEU A 391 5.15 7.75 -12.86
N LEU A 392 5.25 8.97 -13.40
CA LEU A 392 4.19 9.97 -13.30
C LEU A 392 2.86 9.38 -13.79
N GLY A 393 1.80 9.53 -12.99
CA GLY A 393 0.48 8.96 -13.27
C GLY A 393 0.26 7.53 -12.79
N TYR A 394 1.26 6.85 -12.25
CA TYR A 394 1.17 5.48 -11.76
C TYR A 394 1.42 5.39 -10.25
N GLY A 395 0.98 4.28 -9.65
CA GLY A 395 1.22 3.94 -8.25
C GLY A 395 0.93 5.11 -7.31
N GLU A 396 1.87 5.43 -6.44
CA GLU A 396 1.72 6.54 -5.48
C GLU A 396 2.32 7.88 -5.96
N SER A 397 2.78 7.93 -7.21
CA SER A 397 3.23 9.19 -7.83
C SER A 397 2.06 10.09 -8.20
N SER A 398 2.35 11.38 -8.36
CA SER A 398 1.38 12.39 -8.78
C SER A 398 0.68 11.97 -10.07
N LYS A 399 -0.62 12.25 -10.15
CA LYS A 399 -1.46 11.93 -11.32
C LYS A 399 -2.08 13.21 -11.89
N PRO A 400 -1.25 14.09 -12.50
CA PRO A 400 -1.73 15.36 -13.04
C PRO A 400 -2.84 15.16 -14.08
N THR A 401 -3.74 16.11 -14.18
CA THR A 401 -4.87 16.03 -15.13
C THR A 401 -4.44 16.44 -16.54
N GLU A 402 -3.47 17.34 -16.66
CA GLU A 402 -3.04 17.89 -17.93
C GLU A 402 -2.12 16.93 -18.69
N VAL A 403 -2.51 16.55 -19.92
CA VAL A 403 -1.74 15.62 -20.77
C VAL A 403 -0.32 16.15 -21.05
N ASN A 404 -0.15 17.47 -21.12
CA ASN A 404 1.16 18.09 -21.37
C ASN A 404 2.20 17.82 -20.28
N GLU A 405 1.78 17.50 -19.05
CA GLU A 405 2.71 17.13 -17.98
C GLU A 405 3.38 15.77 -18.23
N TYR A 406 2.74 14.93 -19.05
CA TYR A 406 3.24 13.60 -19.43
C TYR A 406 4.19 13.65 -20.64
N ARG A 407 4.63 14.84 -21.09
CA ARG A 407 5.63 14.93 -22.16
C ARG A 407 6.94 14.29 -21.73
N LEU A 408 7.54 13.50 -22.63
CA LEU A 408 8.75 12.74 -22.34
C LEU A 408 9.91 13.62 -21.86
N LYS A 409 10.05 14.85 -22.36
CA LYS A 409 11.05 15.81 -21.89
C LYS A 409 10.84 16.23 -20.44
N VAL A 410 9.59 16.51 -20.04
CA VAL A 410 9.23 16.90 -18.68
C VAL A 410 9.60 15.76 -17.73
N MET A 411 9.07 14.56 -17.97
CA MET A 411 9.34 13.40 -17.11
C MET A 411 10.82 13.00 -17.11
N SER A 412 11.55 13.16 -18.22
CA SER A 412 13.00 12.92 -18.27
C SER A 412 13.76 13.87 -17.34
N ASN A 413 13.36 15.15 -17.29
CA ASN A 413 13.97 16.11 -16.36
C ASN A 413 13.66 15.71 -14.91
N GLU A 414 12.41 15.35 -14.62
CA GLU A 414 11.99 14.98 -13.26
C GLU A 414 12.70 13.72 -12.74
N VAL A 415 12.91 12.70 -13.59
CA VAL A 415 13.73 11.52 -13.23
C VAL A 415 15.18 11.91 -12.93
N VAL A 416 15.77 12.83 -13.70
CA VAL A 416 17.14 13.31 -13.45
C VAL A 416 17.21 14.18 -12.19
N GLU A 417 16.16 14.94 -11.88
CA GLU A 417 16.04 15.67 -10.62
C GLU A 417 15.93 14.71 -9.42
N LEU A 418 15.16 13.61 -9.53
CA LEU A 418 15.13 12.54 -8.53
C LEU A 418 16.53 11.96 -8.30
N MET A 419 17.27 11.65 -9.36
CA MET A 419 18.66 11.19 -9.23
C MET A 419 19.54 12.23 -8.52
N GLY A 420 19.34 13.53 -8.81
CA GLY A 420 20.03 14.62 -8.15
C GLY A 420 19.71 14.71 -6.65
N HIS A 421 18.44 14.56 -6.29
CA HIS A 421 17.96 14.49 -4.91
C HIS A 421 18.62 13.33 -4.15
N LEU A 422 18.74 12.17 -4.79
CA LEU A 422 19.41 10.98 -4.25
C LEU A 422 20.95 11.07 -4.29
N ARG A 423 21.50 12.20 -4.75
CA ARG A 423 22.95 12.46 -4.91
C ARG A 423 23.65 11.46 -5.83
N LEU A 424 22.92 10.89 -6.78
CA LEU A 424 23.45 9.98 -7.79
C LEU A 424 23.99 10.79 -8.97
N ARG A 425 25.28 10.57 -9.31
CA ARG A 425 25.91 11.24 -10.46
C ARG A 425 25.54 10.57 -11.78
N SER A 426 25.53 9.25 -11.80
CA SER A 426 25.19 8.41 -12.93
C SER A 426 24.63 7.08 -12.42
N VAL A 427 23.86 6.39 -13.25
CA VAL A 427 23.27 5.07 -12.97
C VAL A 427 23.26 4.21 -14.23
N VAL A 428 23.06 2.90 -14.06
CA VAL A 428 22.61 2.03 -15.14
C VAL A 428 21.09 2.18 -15.24
N GLY A 429 20.58 2.61 -16.40
CA GLY A 429 19.15 2.75 -16.63
C GLY A 429 18.54 1.48 -17.21
N ILE A 430 17.44 1.01 -16.63
CA ILE A 430 16.66 -0.14 -17.10
C ILE A 430 15.24 0.34 -17.38
N GLY A 431 14.78 0.18 -18.61
CA GLY A 431 13.44 0.59 -19.04
C GLY A 431 12.65 -0.56 -19.64
N HIS A 432 11.37 -0.64 -19.30
CA HIS A 432 10.42 -1.60 -19.85
C HIS A 432 9.20 -0.87 -20.43
N ASP A 433 8.72 -1.30 -21.60
CA ASP A 433 7.58 -0.69 -22.31
C ASP A 433 7.71 0.87 -22.41
N PHE A 434 6.76 1.67 -21.92
CA PHE A 434 6.88 3.13 -21.89
C PHE A 434 8.09 3.63 -21.09
N GLY A 435 8.54 2.88 -20.08
CA GLY A 435 9.78 3.15 -19.37
C GLY A 435 11.02 3.04 -20.26
N ALA A 436 11.02 2.14 -21.25
CA ALA A 436 12.08 2.08 -22.28
C ALA A 436 12.05 3.32 -23.16
N THR A 437 10.86 3.76 -23.57
CA THR A 437 10.68 5.01 -24.33
C THR A 437 11.18 6.21 -23.52
N LEU A 438 10.74 6.37 -22.28
CA LEU A 438 11.22 7.44 -21.40
C LEU A 438 12.75 7.41 -21.22
N LEU A 439 13.33 6.24 -20.94
CA LEU A 439 14.77 6.09 -20.74
C LEU A 439 15.57 6.53 -21.98
N SER A 440 15.12 6.17 -23.19
CA SER A 440 15.81 6.58 -24.42
C SER A 440 15.85 8.10 -24.59
N ARG A 441 14.76 8.80 -24.24
CA ARG A 441 14.69 10.27 -24.30
C ARG A 441 15.50 10.90 -23.18
N ALA A 442 15.45 10.34 -21.98
CA ALA A 442 16.25 10.82 -20.86
C ALA A 442 17.76 10.67 -21.13
N ALA A 443 18.18 9.63 -21.85
CA ALA A 443 19.55 9.45 -22.33
C ALA A 443 19.96 10.48 -23.36
N ALA A 444 19.08 10.79 -24.33
CA ALA A 444 19.35 11.83 -25.31
C ALA A 444 19.42 13.24 -24.69
N TYR A 445 18.52 13.55 -23.75
CA TYR A 445 18.43 14.85 -23.11
C TYR A 445 19.49 15.09 -22.04
N HIS A 446 19.95 14.03 -21.37
CA HIS A 446 20.88 14.08 -20.24
C HIS A 446 21.97 13.01 -20.34
N PRO A 447 22.82 13.01 -21.38
CA PRO A 447 23.71 11.90 -21.71
C PRO A 447 24.75 11.58 -20.62
N SER A 448 25.14 12.56 -19.80
CA SER A 448 26.13 12.36 -18.72
C SER A 448 25.59 11.62 -17.49
N ARG A 449 24.29 11.31 -17.45
CA ARG A 449 23.61 10.70 -16.31
C ARG A 449 23.55 9.17 -16.37
N TRP A 450 24.04 8.56 -17.45
CA TRP A 450 23.84 7.15 -17.74
C TRP A 450 25.16 6.43 -18.01
N GLU A 451 25.41 5.34 -17.29
CA GLU A 451 26.57 4.47 -17.49
C GLU A 451 26.34 3.49 -18.65
N SER A 452 25.13 2.93 -18.69
CA SER A 452 24.62 2.06 -19.75
C SER A 452 23.09 2.08 -19.76
N LEU A 453 22.51 1.64 -20.86
CA LEU A 453 21.07 1.56 -21.06
C LEU A 453 20.65 0.11 -21.30
N ILE A 454 19.64 -0.35 -20.59
CA ILE A 454 19.06 -1.68 -20.75
C ILE A 454 17.58 -1.51 -21.11
N PHE A 455 17.17 -2.09 -22.22
CA PHE A 455 15.77 -2.08 -22.68
C PHE A 455 15.20 -3.49 -22.63
N LEU A 456 14.07 -3.63 -21.96
CA LEU A 456 13.38 -4.90 -21.73
C LEU A 456 12.11 -4.95 -22.59
N ALA A 457 11.93 -6.06 -23.31
CA ALA A 457 10.79 -6.40 -24.17
C ALA A 457 10.53 -5.48 -25.39
N VAL A 458 10.85 -4.20 -25.29
CA VAL A 458 10.60 -3.18 -26.30
C VAL A 458 11.86 -2.35 -26.53
N GLY A 459 12.31 -2.37 -27.78
CA GLY A 459 13.22 -1.38 -28.30
C GLY A 459 12.49 -0.06 -28.55
N PRO A 460 12.90 1.07 -27.95
CA PRO A 460 12.27 2.35 -28.21
C PRO A 460 12.63 2.90 -29.60
N PRO A 461 11.69 3.61 -30.28
CA PRO A 461 11.92 4.17 -31.60
C PRO A 461 12.92 5.33 -31.52
N LYS A 462 13.59 5.59 -32.65
CA LYS A 462 14.50 6.72 -32.82
C LYS A 462 13.78 8.05 -32.54
N LEU A 463 14.46 8.98 -31.87
CA LEU A 463 13.93 10.33 -31.63
C LEU A 463 13.61 11.04 -32.95
N GLY A 464 12.60 11.91 -32.91
CA GLY A 464 12.10 12.65 -34.06
C GLY A 464 11.24 11.82 -35.01
N THR A 465 10.93 10.56 -34.67
CA THR A 465 10.02 9.70 -35.46
C THR A 465 8.58 9.93 -35.00
N PRO A 466 7.70 10.53 -35.83
CA PRO A 466 6.30 10.68 -35.47
C PRO A 466 5.64 9.31 -35.33
N PHE A 467 4.74 9.20 -34.36
CA PHE A 467 3.94 8.03 -34.13
C PHE A 467 2.58 8.16 -34.84
N ASP A 468 2.38 7.36 -35.88
CA ASP A 468 1.11 7.30 -36.62
C ASP A 468 0.44 5.94 -36.40
N VAL A 469 -0.43 5.90 -35.40
CA VAL A 469 -1.16 4.68 -35.01
C VAL A 469 -2.10 4.19 -36.12
N ASP A 470 -2.69 5.11 -36.89
CA ASP A 470 -3.66 4.77 -37.92
C ASP A 470 -2.94 4.12 -39.11
N MET A 471 -1.80 4.68 -39.52
CA MET A 471 -0.95 4.07 -40.55
C MET A 471 -0.45 2.69 -40.13
N ILE A 472 0.06 2.53 -38.90
CA ILE A 472 0.56 1.23 -38.40
C ILE A 472 -0.58 0.20 -38.37
N ASN A 473 -1.77 0.58 -37.90
CA ASN A 473 -2.93 -0.31 -37.87
C ASN A 473 -3.40 -0.68 -39.28
N GLN A 474 -3.41 0.25 -40.23
CA GLN A 474 -3.73 -0.04 -41.63
C GLN A 474 -2.74 -1.04 -42.24
N MET A 475 -1.43 -0.83 -42.05
CA MET A 475 -0.41 -1.72 -42.59
C MET A 475 -0.48 -3.12 -41.96
N THR A 476 -0.59 -3.19 -40.64
CA THR A 476 -0.64 -4.47 -39.91
C THR A 476 -1.91 -5.24 -40.23
N LYS A 477 -3.05 -4.58 -40.42
CA LYS A 477 -4.27 -5.24 -40.90
C LYS A 477 -4.09 -5.90 -42.26
N GLN A 478 -3.38 -5.25 -43.18
CA GLN A 478 -3.11 -5.81 -44.51
C GLN A 478 -2.19 -7.03 -44.46
N VAL A 479 -1.21 -7.04 -43.55
CA VAL A 479 -0.17 -8.08 -43.48
C VAL A 479 -0.57 -9.24 -42.56
N LEU A 480 -1.16 -8.93 -41.40
CA LEU A 480 -1.48 -9.88 -40.32
C LEU A 480 -2.96 -10.26 -40.29
N GLY A 481 -3.83 -9.51 -40.96
CA GLY A 481 -5.29 -9.70 -40.95
C GLY A 481 -6.01 -8.94 -39.81
N PHE A 482 -5.27 -8.30 -38.91
CA PHE A 482 -5.79 -7.47 -37.82
C PHE A 482 -4.88 -6.28 -37.52
N GLU A 483 -5.44 -5.23 -36.92
CA GLU A 483 -4.68 -4.08 -36.43
C GLU A 483 -3.79 -4.47 -35.24
N LEU A 484 -2.49 -4.23 -35.29
CA LEU A 484 -1.60 -4.62 -34.18
C LEU A 484 -1.74 -3.69 -32.95
N LEU A 485 -2.04 -2.41 -33.16
CA LEU A 485 -2.13 -1.39 -32.10
C LEU A 485 -3.56 -0.86 -31.94
N GLY A 486 -4.57 -1.69 -32.19
CA GLY A 486 -5.99 -1.30 -32.12
C GLY A 486 -6.48 -0.95 -30.72
N TYR A 487 -5.74 -1.30 -29.67
CA TYR A 487 -6.03 -0.88 -28.29
C TYR A 487 -5.67 0.59 -28.01
N ILE A 488 -4.67 1.17 -28.70
CA ILE A 488 -4.15 2.51 -28.40
C ILE A 488 -5.21 3.61 -28.55
N PRO A 489 -6.04 3.65 -29.62
CA PRO A 489 -7.08 4.67 -29.73
C PRO A 489 -8.04 4.71 -28.55
N TRP A 490 -8.36 3.55 -27.97
CA TRP A 490 -9.25 3.46 -26.81
C TRP A 490 -8.54 3.86 -25.51
N LEU A 491 -7.32 3.37 -25.26
CA LEU A 491 -6.55 3.79 -24.09
C LEU A 491 -6.21 5.29 -24.11
N ALA A 492 -6.05 5.89 -25.30
CA ALA A 492 -5.84 7.33 -25.44
C ALA A 492 -7.12 8.16 -25.25
N ASP A 493 -8.31 7.55 -25.28
CA ASP A 493 -9.56 8.21 -24.96
C ASP A 493 -9.68 8.37 -23.44
N LEU A 494 -9.61 9.60 -22.94
CA LEU A 494 -9.67 9.88 -21.51
C LEU A 494 -11.00 9.48 -20.87
N SER A 495 -12.07 9.30 -21.67
CA SER A 495 -13.35 8.77 -21.17
C SER A 495 -13.33 7.26 -20.88
N SER A 496 -12.33 6.53 -21.38
CA SER A 496 -12.14 5.11 -21.10
C SER A 496 -11.68 4.84 -19.66
N GLN A 497 -11.08 5.84 -18.99
CA GLN A 497 -10.46 5.71 -17.66
C GLN A 497 -11.38 5.01 -16.65
N SER A 498 -12.62 5.49 -16.49
CA SER A 498 -13.54 4.96 -15.49
C SER A 498 -14.00 3.53 -15.79
N VAL A 499 -14.05 3.14 -17.07
CA VAL A 499 -14.40 1.78 -17.49
C VAL A 499 -13.23 0.83 -17.20
N LEU A 500 -12.01 1.26 -17.45
CA LEU A 500 -10.80 0.51 -17.14
C LEU A 500 -10.66 0.27 -15.63
N GLU A 501 -10.85 1.31 -14.81
CA GLU A 501 -10.78 1.23 -13.34
C GLU A 501 -11.86 0.28 -12.79
N LYS A 502 -13.11 0.45 -13.24
CA LYS A 502 -14.24 -0.39 -12.81
C LYS A 502 -14.02 -1.88 -13.13
N ASN A 503 -13.44 -2.17 -14.30
CA ASN A 503 -13.25 -3.53 -14.79
C ASN A 503 -11.75 -3.88 -14.85
N ALA A 504 -10.96 -3.42 -13.87
CA ALA A 504 -9.50 -3.58 -13.85
C ALA A 504 -9.07 -5.06 -13.88
N GLU A 505 -9.86 -5.97 -13.31
CA GLU A 505 -9.58 -7.40 -13.37
C GLU A 505 -9.71 -7.98 -14.78
N ALA A 506 -10.65 -7.49 -15.58
CA ALA A 506 -10.74 -7.85 -17.00
C ALA A 506 -9.49 -7.37 -17.75
N VAL A 507 -9.09 -6.12 -17.53
CA VAL A 507 -7.87 -5.53 -18.14
C VAL A 507 -6.63 -6.35 -17.76
N MET A 508 -6.44 -6.61 -16.46
CA MET A 508 -5.34 -7.42 -15.94
C MET A 508 -5.35 -8.83 -16.56
N SER A 509 -6.50 -9.50 -16.60
CA SER A 509 -6.59 -10.85 -17.15
C SER A 509 -6.19 -10.94 -18.62
N LEU A 510 -6.51 -9.91 -19.40
CA LEU A 510 -6.15 -9.81 -20.81
C LEU A 510 -4.66 -9.53 -20.98
N LEU A 511 -4.11 -8.57 -20.23
CA LEU A 511 -2.72 -8.14 -20.37
C LEU A 511 -1.72 -9.19 -19.85
N PHE A 512 -2.05 -9.88 -18.76
CA PHE A 512 -1.23 -10.94 -18.16
C PHE A 512 -1.73 -12.35 -18.49
N CYS A 513 -2.42 -12.52 -19.63
CA CYS A 513 -3.01 -13.79 -20.02
C CYS A 513 -1.96 -14.90 -20.19
N ARG A 514 -2.34 -16.14 -19.86
CA ARG A 514 -1.51 -17.33 -20.02
C ARG A 514 -1.28 -17.68 -21.49
N ASP A 515 -2.31 -17.54 -22.32
CA ASP A 515 -2.25 -17.82 -23.76
C ASP A 515 -2.30 -16.51 -24.56
N ARG A 516 -1.16 -16.14 -25.16
CA ARG A 516 -1.02 -14.91 -25.93
C ARG A 516 -1.92 -14.84 -27.16
N LYS A 517 -2.48 -15.95 -27.63
CA LYS A 517 -3.50 -15.92 -28.71
C LYS A 517 -4.73 -15.10 -28.32
N ALA A 518 -4.99 -14.92 -27.02
CA ALA A 518 -6.02 -14.01 -26.55
C ALA A 518 -5.78 -12.57 -27.04
N TRP A 519 -4.54 -12.15 -27.26
CA TRP A 519 -4.23 -10.81 -27.77
C TRP A 519 -4.65 -10.63 -29.23
N ASP A 520 -4.44 -11.64 -30.07
CA ASP A 520 -4.83 -11.60 -31.49
C ASP A 520 -6.34 -11.45 -31.67
N GLU A 521 -7.15 -11.90 -30.69
CA GLU A 521 -8.61 -11.79 -30.71
C GLU A 521 -9.10 -10.53 -29.97
N TRP A 522 -8.54 -10.24 -28.79
CA TRP A 522 -9.14 -9.30 -27.83
C TRP A 522 -8.31 -8.06 -27.53
N PHE A 523 -7.01 -8.06 -27.80
CA PHE A 523 -6.14 -6.92 -27.45
C PHE A 523 -5.72 -6.11 -28.67
N HIS A 524 -5.15 -6.77 -29.67
CA HIS A 524 -4.64 -6.13 -30.87
C HIS A 524 -5.75 -5.52 -31.73
N PRO A 525 -6.81 -6.25 -32.14
CA PRO A 525 -7.75 -5.72 -33.12
C PRO A 525 -8.54 -4.51 -32.62
N LEU A 526 -8.82 -3.57 -33.53
CA LEU A 526 -9.46 -2.31 -33.20
C LEU A 526 -10.82 -2.51 -32.51
N GLY A 527 -10.99 -1.89 -31.34
CA GLY A 527 -12.23 -1.94 -30.55
C GLY A 527 -12.41 -3.20 -29.69
N LYS A 528 -11.63 -4.26 -29.90
CA LYS A 528 -11.82 -5.53 -29.19
C LYS A 528 -11.45 -5.49 -27.72
N MET A 529 -10.46 -4.68 -27.35
CA MET A 529 -10.12 -4.48 -25.93
C MET A 529 -11.28 -3.80 -25.19
N CYS A 530 -11.92 -2.82 -25.83
CA CYS A 530 -13.09 -2.15 -25.28
C CYS A 530 -14.23 -3.14 -25.05
N ASP A 531 -14.58 -3.95 -26.08
CA ASP A 531 -15.63 -4.97 -25.98
C ASP A 531 -15.35 -5.97 -24.84
N PHE A 532 -14.10 -6.43 -24.73
CA PHE A 532 -13.65 -7.37 -23.70
C PHE A 532 -13.84 -6.80 -22.30
N VAL A 533 -13.33 -5.58 -22.07
CA VAL A 533 -13.34 -4.93 -20.76
C VAL A 533 -14.74 -4.48 -20.38
N GLN A 534 -15.51 -3.88 -21.30
CA GLN A 534 -16.89 -3.46 -21.02
C GLN A 534 -17.81 -4.63 -20.65
N SER A 535 -17.54 -5.81 -21.20
CA SER A 535 -18.30 -7.04 -20.92
C SER A 535 -17.79 -7.78 -19.67
N ASP A 536 -16.80 -7.23 -18.95
CA ASP A 536 -16.09 -7.88 -17.82
C ASP A 536 -15.66 -9.32 -18.13
N ARG A 537 -15.15 -9.53 -19.36
CA ARG A 537 -14.65 -10.84 -19.78
C ARG A 537 -13.32 -11.12 -19.07
N ARG A 538 -13.04 -12.40 -18.80
CA ARG A 538 -11.78 -12.84 -18.21
C ARG A 538 -11.19 -14.02 -18.97
N VAL A 539 -9.88 -14.08 -19.05
CA VAL A 539 -9.11 -15.23 -19.56
C VAL A 539 -8.14 -15.72 -18.48
N PRO A 540 -7.69 -16.99 -18.52
CA PRO A 540 -6.72 -17.48 -17.55
C PRO A 540 -5.42 -16.66 -17.56
N ILE A 541 -4.98 -16.23 -16.37
CA ILE A 541 -3.73 -15.48 -16.14
C ILE A 541 -2.53 -16.43 -16.11
N GLY A 542 -1.37 -15.95 -16.55
CA GLY A 542 -0.12 -16.72 -16.50
C GLY A 542 0.31 -17.03 -15.06
N GLU A 543 0.78 -18.25 -14.81
CA GLU A 543 1.18 -18.70 -13.46
C GLU A 543 2.35 -17.90 -12.86
N TRP A 544 3.12 -17.23 -13.71
CA TRP A 544 4.21 -16.32 -13.32
C TRP A 544 3.71 -14.98 -12.76
N TYR A 545 2.46 -14.60 -13.02
CA TYR A 545 1.83 -13.43 -12.42
C TYR A 545 1.12 -13.88 -11.15
N THR A 546 1.88 -13.96 -10.07
CA THR A 546 1.45 -14.53 -8.80
C THR A 546 0.27 -13.77 -8.20
N GLN A 547 -0.44 -14.40 -7.26
CA GLN A 547 -1.64 -13.81 -6.66
C GLN A 547 -1.35 -12.45 -5.97
N ASP A 548 -0.21 -12.31 -5.31
CA ASP A 548 0.22 -11.06 -4.69
C ASP A 548 0.48 -9.95 -5.72
N LEU A 549 1.01 -10.28 -6.90
CA LEU A 549 1.16 -9.32 -8.00
C LEU A 549 -0.20 -8.91 -8.58
N GLN A 550 -1.14 -9.86 -8.68
CA GLN A 550 -2.50 -9.57 -9.11
C GLN A 550 -3.23 -8.63 -8.12
N GLU A 551 -3.12 -8.91 -6.83
CA GLU A 551 -3.71 -8.07 -5.77
C GLU A 551 -3.12 -6.66 -5.80
N ALA A 552 -1.79 -6.53 -5.89
CA ALA A 552 -1.11 -5.24 -6.01
C ALA A 552 -1.51 -4.47 -7.28
N HIS A 553 -1.71 -5.17 -8.40
CA HIS A 553 -2.20 -4.57 -9.64
C HIS A 553 -3.60 -4.00 -9.47
N LEU A 554 -4.51 -4.78 -8.88
CA LEU A 554 -5.90 -4.35 -8.66
C LEU A 554 -5.99 -3.20 -7.66
N GLU A 555 -5.13 -3.15 -6.65
CA GLU A 555 -5.02 -1.99 -5.75
C GLU A 555 -4.60 -0.73 -6.53
N ALA A 556 -3.59 -0.85 -7.39
CA ALA A 556 -3.06 0.27 -8.15
C ALA A 556 -3.99 0.76 -9.27
N PHE A 557 -4.63 -0.15 -9.99
CA PHE A 557 -5.36 0.14 -11.23
C PHE A 557 -6.89 0.07 -11.08
N GLY A 558 -7.40 -0.65 -10.08
CA GLY A 558 -8.83 -0.69 -9.74
C GLY A 558 -9.27 0.43 -8.80
N SER A 559 -8.33 1.22 -8.27
CA SER A 559 -8.62 2.39 -7.43
C SER A 559 -8.97 3.63 -8.26
N PRO A 560 -9.65 4.63 -7.66
CA PRO A 560 -9.89 5.90 -8.32
C PRO A 560 -8.58 6.53 -8.83
N ASP A 561 -8.60 7.00 -10.07
CA ASP A 561 -7.43 7.51 -10.81
C ASP A 561 -6.33 6.46 -11.13
N GLY A 562 -6.57 5.16 -10.92
CA GLY A 562 -5.59 4.10 -11.20
C GLY A 562 -5.14 4.05 -12.67
N TYR A 563 -6.05 4.26 -13.62
CA TYR A 563 -5.73 4.34 -15.05
C TYR A 563 -5.53 5.78 -15.57
N LYS A 564 -5.62 6.78 -14.69
CA LYS A 564 -5.53 8.20 -15.07
C LYS A 564 -4.24 8.51 -15.82
N GLY A 565 -3.12 8.05 -15.28
CA GLY A 565 -1.80 8.21 -15.90
C GLY A 565 -1.70 7.47 -17.22
N ALA A 566 -2.02 6.17 -17.22
CA ALA A 566 -1.96 5.31 -18.40
C ALA A 566 -2.66 5.94 -19.61
N CYS A 567 -3.89 6.41 -19.44
CA CYS A 567 -4.64 7.02 -20.53
C CYS A 567 -3.96 8.29 -21.08
N ARG A 568 -3.31 9.06 -20.20
CA ARG A 568 -2.60 10.30 -20.57
C ARG A 568 -1.25 10.02 -21.24
N TRP A 569 -0.54 8.98 -20.84
CA TRP A 569 0.64 8.49 -21.56
C TRP A 569 0.28 8.10 -22.99
N TYR A 570 -0.77 7.31 -23.19
CA TYR A 570 -1.24 6.95 -24.53
C TYR A 570 -1.75 8.15 -25.32
N ARG A 571 -2.46 9.08 -24.67
CA ARG A 571 -2.91 10.32 -25.32
C ARG A 571 -1.74 11.20 -25.77
N MET A 572 -0.76 11.41 -24.89
CA MET A 572 0.47 12.15 -25.18
C MET A 572 1.23 11.54 -26.36
N TRP A 573 1.34 10.22 -26.38
CA TRP A 573 2.04 9.48 -27.44
C TRP A 573 1.28 9.54 -28.77
N LYS A 574 -0.02 9.22 -28.77
CA LYS A 574 -0.88 9.24 -29.97
C LYS A 574 -0.94 10.62 -30.61
N ASP A 575 -1.06 11.67 -29.81
CA ASP A 575 -1.15 13.05 -30.31
C ASP A 575 0.23 13.67 -30.58
N ASN A 576 1.32 12.89 -30.46
CA ASN A 576 2.70 13.31 -30.77
C ASN A 576 3.15 14.56 -29.98
N LEU A 577 2.70 14.72 -28.73
CA LEU A 577 3.02 15.91 -27.94
C LEU A 577 4.51 15.99 -27.56
N PHE A 578 5.25 14.88 -27.71
CA PHE A 578 6.70 14.84 -27.57
C PHE A 578 7.45 15.40 -28.79
N ALA A 579 6.83 15.46 -29.97
CA ALA A 579 7.54 15.78 -31.21
C ALA A 579 8.20 17.16 -31.22
N PRO A 580 7.61 18.24 -30.65
CA PRO A 580 8.29 19.53 -30.56
C PRO A 580 9.58 19.49 -29.72
N ASP A 581 9.68 18.60 -28.73
CA ASP A 581 10.89 18.44 -27.88
C ASP A 581 12.03 17.70 -28.59
N GLU A 582 11.69 16.94 -29.64
CA GLU A 582 12.62 16.07 -30.36
C GLU A 582 13.18 16.74 -31.62
N GLN A 583 12.79 17.99 -31.93
CA GLN A 583 13.40 18.77 -33.02
C GLN A 583 14.91 18.94 -32.80
N GLY A 584 15.71 18.57 -33.80
CA GLY A 584 17.17 18.59 -33.72
C GLY A 584 17.82 17.30 -33.20
N PHE A 585 17.03 16.27 -32.87
CA PHE A 585 17.53 14.95 -32.47
C PHE A 585 17.43 13.91 -33.60
N GLU A 586 17.14 14.33 -34.84
CA GLU A 586 16.93 13.43 -35.99
C GLU A 586 18.16 12.60 -36.33
N ASP A 587 19.37 13.08 -36.01
CA ASP A 587 20.64 12.37 -36.21
C ASP A 587 21.26 11.87 -34.90
N PHE A 588 20.49 11.82 -33.81
CA PHE A 588 20.98 11.37 -32.52
C PHE A 588 21.56 9.95 -32.58
N GLN A 589 22.72 9.78 -31.93
CA GLN A 589 23.39 8.50 -31.71
C GLN A 589 23.78 8.41 -30.23
N SER A 590 23.37 7.32 -29.57
CA SER A 590 23.73 7.02 -28.18
C SER A 590 25.23 6.77 -28.06
N THR A 591 25.86 7.34 -27.03
CA THR A 591 27.27 7.07 -26.71
C THR A 591 27.41 5.95 -25.69
N GLN A 592 26.36 5.69 -24.91
CA GLN A 592 26.33 4.67 -23.87
C GLN A 592 26.27 3.26 -24.49
N PRO A 593 26.87 2.24 -23.85
CA PRO A 593 26.59 0.85 -24.15
C PRO A 593 25.10 0.55 -23.97
N VAL A 594 24.51 -0.18 -24.93
CA VAL A 594 23.08 -0.53 -24.90
C VAL A 594 22.91 -2.04 -24.91
N LEU A 595 22.08 -2.56 -24.02
CA LEU A 595 21.63 -3.95 -24.02
C LEU A 595 20.13 -4.00 -24.27
N LEU A 596 19.73 -4.72 -25.31
CA LEU A 596 18.33 -5.08 -25.55
C LEU A 596 18.09 -6.52 -25.09
N ILE A 597 17.15 -6.72 -24.17
CA ILE A 597 16.69 -8.04 -23.73
C ILE A 597 15.26 -8.23 -24.26
N VAL A 598 15.07 -9.22 -25.13
CA VAL A 598 13.79 -9.47 -25.81
C VAL A 598 13.35 -10.93 -25.72
N PRO A 599 12.03 -11.19 -25.80
CA PRO A 599 11.48 -12.53 -25.90
C PRO A 599 12.06 -13.29 -27.09
N SER A 600 12.38 -14.57 -26.90
CA SER A 600 12.88 -15.48 -27.95
C SER A 600 11.92 -15.65 -29.13
N GLU A 601 10.61 -15.41 -28.94
CA GLU A 601 9.58 -15.52 -29.96
C GLU A 601 8.54 -14.38 -29.88
N PRO A 602 8.02 -13.88 -31.03
CA PRO A 602 8.37 -14.29 -32.39
C PRO A 602 9.69 -13.69 -32.89
N GLU A 603 10.54 -14.50 -33.52
CA GLU A 603 11.89 -14.07 -33.98
C GLU A 603 11.88 -12.83 -34.89
N GLN A 604 10.88 -12.70 -35.76
CA GLN A 604 10.78 -11.56 -36.68
C GLN A 604 10.60 -10.22 -35.96
N SER A 605 9.83 -10.19 -34.86
CA SER A 605 9.67 -9.00 -34.02
C SER A 605 11.00 -8.60 -33.39
N MET A 606 11.78 -9.57 -32.91
CA MET A 606 13.11 -9.29 -32.36
C MET A 606 14.04 -8.64 -33.39
N ILE A 607 14.10 -9.20 -34.60
CA ILE A 607 14.97 -8.67 -35.66
C ILE A 607 14.59 -7.23 -35.99
N GLN A 608 13.30 -6.93 -36.07
CA GLN A 608 12.81 -5.57 -36.31
C GLN A 608 13.22 -4.60 -35.18
N GLN A 609 13.04 -5.00 -33.92
CA GLN A 609 13.45 -4.18 -32.78
C GLN A 609 14.97 -3.95 -32.75
N GLN A 610 15.77 -4.99 -33.02
CA GLN A 610 17.22 -4.89 -33.08
C GLN A 610 17.68 -3.94 -34.19
N GLN A 611 17.12 -4.06 -35.39
CA GLN A 611 17.43 -3.16 -36.51
C GLN A 611 17.06 -1.71 -36.21
N MET A 612 15.90 -1.50 -35.58
CA MET A 612 15.46 -0.17 -35.17
C MET A 612 16.42 0.45 -34.15
N LEU A 613 16.84 -0.28 -33.12
CA LEU A 613 17.79 0.23 -32.12
C LEU A 613 19.18 0.47 -32.71
N ALA A 614 19.67 -0.43 -33.55
CA ALA A 614 20.97 -0.29 -34.19
C ALA A 614 21.10 0.99 -35.03
N SER A 615 19.98 1.58 -35.47
CA SER A 615 19.98 2.86 -36.21
C SER A 615 20.41 4.08 -35.40
N TRP A 616 20.35 4.01 -34.06
CA TRP A 616 20.74 5.11 -33.16
C TRP A 616 21.57 4.66 -31.94
N ALA A 617 21.77 3.35 -31.74
CA ALA A 617 22.61 2.78 -30.69
C ALA A 617 23.76 1.96 -31.31
N PRO A 618 24.90 2.59 -31.66
CA PRO A 618 25.99 1.91 -32.36
C PRO A 618 26.67 0.81 -31.52
N ASN A 619 26.58 0.88 -30.19
CA ASN A 619 27.14 -0.09 -29.25
C ASN A 619 26.07 -1.06 -28.69
N LEU A 620 25.14 -1.48 -29.54
CA LEU A 620 24.04 -2.38 -29.16
C LEU A 620 24.50 -3.82 -29.00
N GLN A 621 24.15 -4.42 -27.85
CA GLN A 621 24.15 -5.86 -27.62
C GLN A 621 22.70 -6.34 -27.48
N THR A 622 22.46 -7.60 -27.81
CA THR A 622 21.13 -8.21 -27.70
C THR A 622 21.22 -9.54 -26.97
N ALA A 623 20.35 -9.73 -25.98
CA ALA A 623 20.15 -10.99 -25.29
C ALA A 623 18.71 -11.48 -25.54
N LYS A 624 18.57 -12.80 -25.66
CA LYS A 624 17.29 -13.47 -25.86
C LYS A 624 16.95 -14.28 -24.61
N LEU A 625 15.73 -14.17 -24.12
CA LEU A 625 15.22 -14.96 -23.00
C LEU A 625 13.94 -15.70 -23.43
N ASP A 626 13.71 -16.88 -22.86
CA ASP A 626 12.46 -17.63 -23.04
C ASP A 626 11.34 -17.01 -22.20
N THR A 627 10.93 -15.81 -22.61
CA THR A 627 10.00 -14.96 -21.89
C THR A 627 9.02 -14.31 -22.88
N GLY A 628 8.39 -13.24 -22.47
CA GLY A 628 7.32 -12.51 -23.13
C GLY A 628 7.39 -11.07 -22.71
N HIS A 629 6.39 -10.29 -23.14
CA HIS A 629 6.41 -8.87 -22.85
C HIS A 629 6.37 -8.59 -21.34
N TRP A 630 5.50 -9.28 -20.59
CA TRP A 630 5.22 -9.00 -19.17
C TRP A 630 5.87 -9.99 -18.19
N ASN A 631 6.65 -10.96 -18.67
CA ASN A 631 7.35 -11.95 -17.83
C ASN A 631 8.86 -12.02 -18.15
N SER A 632 9.42 -10.93 -18.71
CA SER A 632 10.83 -10.78 -19.11
C SER A 632 11.74 -10.31 -17.99
#